data_AF-A0A7C3M8D8-F1
#
_entry.id   AF-A0A7C3M8D8-F1
#
_cell.length_a   1.000
_cell.length_b   1.000
_cell.length_c   1.000
_cell.angle_alpha   90.00
_cell.angle_beta   90.00
_cell.angle_gamma   90.00
#
_symmetry.space_group_name_H-M   'P 1'
#
loop_
_entity.id
_entity.type
_entity.pdbx_description
1 polymer ?
#
loop_
_entity_poly.entity_id
_entity_poly.type
_entity_poly.pdbx_seq_one_letter_code
_entity_poly.pdbx_strand_id
1 'polypeptide(L)'
;MTDEKEVKVFKLWRELLEQGPTNEDLRYIIKWVEPLRKEAGQKLLEQGPTKEDLFYIITWVEPLRKEAWEKLLEQGPTKEDLRYIIKWVKPLRKEAWEKLLEQGPTKEDLFYIIKWVEPLRKEAWEKLLEQGPTNEDLRYIIKWVEPLRKEAWQKLLEQGPTNEDLRYIIEWVEPLRKEAGQKLLEQGPTKEDLFYIIEWVEPLRKEAWEKLLEQGPTKEDLRYIIKWVKTFKERG
;
A
#
# COMPACT_ATOMS: atom_id res chain seq x y z
N MET A 1 26.72 -7.58 -38.34
CA MET A 1 25.62 -8.46 -38.77
C MET A 1 24.38 -7.98 -38.07
N THR A 2 23.61 -7.11 -38.71
CA THR A 2 22.25 -6.77 -38.28
C THR A 2 21.44 -8.06 -38.27
N ASP A 3 20.76 -8.37 -37.17
CA ASP A 3 20.03 -9.62 -36.99
C ASP A 3 18.89 -9.69 -38.04
N GLU A 4 18.80 -10.79 -38.79
CA GLU A 4 17.75 -11.01 -39.80
C GLU A 4 16.33 -10.80 -39.20
N LYS A 5 16.18 -11.08 -37.90
CA LYS A 5 14.95 -10.81 -37.14
C LYS A 5 14.63 -9.32 -37.05
N GLU A 6 15.64 -8.49 -36.83
CA GLU A 6 15.48 -7.04 -36.72
C GLU A 6 14.99 -6.46 -38.04
N VAL A 7 15.60 -6.87 -39.16
CA VAL A 7 15.18 -6.48 -40.51
C VAL A 7 13.72 -6.85 -40.77
N LYS A 8 13.30 -8.05 -40.36
CA LYS A 8 11.91 -8.50 -40.50
C LYS A 8 10.93 -7.67 -39.67
N VAL A 9 11.29 -7.30 -38.43
CA VAL A 9 10.47 -6.45 -37.56
C VAL A 9 10.25 -5.07 -38.17
N PHE A 10 11.31 -4.43 -38.69
CA PHE A 10 11.17 -3.13 -39.35
C PHE A 10 10.34 -3.20 -40.64
N LYS A 11 10.40 -4.31 -41.38
CA LYS A 11 9.55 -4.50 -42.56
C LYS A 11 8.07 -4.62 -42.17
N LEU A 12 7.75 -5.46 -41.19
CA LEU A 12 6.38 -5.63 -40.69
C LEU A 12 5.82 -4.33 -40.12
N TRP A 13 6.66 -3.55 -39.44
CA TRP A 13 6.29 -2.22 -38.95
C TRP A 13 5.88 -1.26 -40.07
N ARG A 14 6.62 -1.23 -41.18
CA ARG A 14 6.26 -0.40 -42.34
C ARG A 14 4.94 -0.85 -42.97
N GLU A 15 4.74 -2.15 -43.12
CA GLU A 15 3.47 -2.71 -43.63
C GLU A 15 2.29 -2.38 -42.70
N LEU A 16 2.51 -2.36 -41.38
CA LEU A 16 1.50 -1.93 -40.41
C LEU A 16 1.20 -0.43 -40.51
N LEU A 17 2.22 0.41 -40.67
CA LEU A 17 2.06 1.85 -40.87
C LEU A 17 1.23 2.18 -42.11
N GLU A 18 1.47 1.47 -43.23
CA GLU A 18 0.71 1.62 -44.48
C GLU A 18 -0.78 1.28 -44.32
N GLN A 19 -1.10 0.37 -43.39
CA GLN A 19 -2.49 -0.02 -43.09
C GLN A 19 -3.21 0.95 -42.14
N GLY A 20 -2.50 1.94 -41.58
CA GLY A 20 -3.07 2.88 -40.61
C GLY A 20 -3.30 2.22 -39.24
N PRO A 21 -2.25 2.06 -38.41
CA PRO A 21 -2.36 1.36 -37.13
C PRO A 21 -3.29 2.08 -36.18
N THR A 22 -4.06 1.31 -35.41
CA THR A 22 -4.90 1.81 -34.32
C THR A 22 -4.06 2.17 -33.09
N ASN A 23 -4.65 2.91 -32.14
CA ASN A 23 -4.01 3.14 -30.85
C ASN A 23 -3.64 1.83 -30.13
N GLU A 24 -4.46 0.78 -30.27
CA GLU A 24 -4.17 -0.53 -29.66
C GLU A 24 -2.91 -1.17 -30.26
N ASP A 25 -2.78 -1.14 -31.59
CA ASP A 25 -1.58 -1.63 -32.28
C ASP A 25 -0.34 -0.86 -31.81
N LEU A 26 -0.43 0.47 -31.72
CA LEU A 26 0.66 1.32 -31.29
C LEU A 26 1.06 1.05 -29.82
N ARG A 27 0.09 0.85 -28.93
CA ARG A 27 0.35 0.44 -27.54
C ARG A 27 1.05 -0.91 -27.45
N TYR A 28 0.66 -1.86 -28.30
CA TYR A 28 1.31 -3.18 -28.36
C TYR A 28 2.79 -3.03 -28.75
N ILE A 29 3.07 -2.24 -29.80
CA ILE A 29 4.44 -1.95 -30.24
C ILE A 29 5.25 -1.24 -29.15
N ILE A 30 4.67 -0.22 -28.50
CA ILE A 30 5.30 0.50 -27.38
C ILE A 30 5.69 -0.46 -26.23
N LYS A 31 4.82 -1.41 -25.89
CA LYS A 31 5.07 -2.32 -24.78
C LYS A 31 6.15 -3.35 -25.14
N TRP A 32 6.06 -3.95 -26.32
CA TRP A 32 6.77 -5.20 -26.62
C TRP A 32 7.92 -5.07 -27.62
N VAL A 33 8.03 -3.97 -28.37
CA VAL A 33 9.02 -3.82 -29.45
C VAL A 33 9.91 -2.61 -29.21
N GLU A 34 10.93 -2.81 -28.37
CA GLU A 34 11.90 -1.78 -27.95
C GLU A 34 12.42 -0.86 -29.07
N PRO A 35 12.94 -1.37 -30.22
CA PRO A 35 13.50 -0.50 -31.25
C PRO A 35 12.46 0.42 -31.93
N LEU A 36 11.17 0.10 -31.83
CA LEU A 36 10.08 0.85 -32.47
C LEU A 36 9.31 1.75 -31.50
N ARG A 37 9.57 1.65 -30.18
CA ARG A 37 8.80 2.36 -29.14
C ARG A 37 8.68 3.85 -29.38
N LYS A 38 9.77 4.50 -29.77
CA LYS A 38 9.79 5.94 -30.00
C LYS A 38 8.90 6.33 -31.17
N GLU A 39 9.00 5.63 -32.29
CA GLU A 39 8.21 5.93 -33.49
C GLU A 39 6.73 5.64 -33.26
N ALA A 40 6.40 4.49 -32.67
CA ALA A 40 5.04 4.15 -32.30
C ALA A 40 4.45 5.15 -31.29
N GLY A 41 5.24 5.58 -30.30
CA GLY A 41 4.85 6.62 -29.35
C GLY A 41 4.55 7.96 -30.02
N GLN A 42 5.37 8.39 -30.98
CA GLN A 42 5.13 9.61 -31.75
C GLN A 42 3.82 9.51 -32.55
N LYS A 43 3.59 8.38 -33.22
CA LYS A 43 2.32 8.18 -33.94
C LYS A 43 1.11 8.15 -33.02
N LEU A 44 1.24 7.56 -31.84
CA LEU A 44 0.15 7.53 -30.87
C LEU A 44 -0.19 8.94 -30.35
N LEU A 45 0.80 9.81 -30.17
CA LEU A 45 0.59 11.22 -29.81
C LEU A 45 -0.10 12.02 -30.92
N GLU A 46 0.23 11.74 -32.19
CA GLU A 46 -0.38 12.40 -33.36
C GLU A 46 -1.86 12.00 -33.56
N GLN A 47 -2.27 10.79 -33.13
CA GLN A 47 -3.62 10.24 -33.35
C GLN A 47 -4.70 10.70 -32.35
N GLY A 48 -4.39 11.64 -31.45
CA GLY A 48 -5.34 12.07 -30.42
C GLY A 48 -5.48 11.03 -29.30
N PRO A 49 -4.46 10.85 -28.46
CA PRO A 49 -4.39 9.76 -27.48
C PRO A 49 -5.40 9.91 -26.35
N THR A 50 -5.93 8.78 -25.87
CA THR A 50 -6.65 8.70 -24.59
C THR A 50 -5.68 8.77 -23.41
N LYS A 51 -6.18 8.92 -22.18
CA LYS A 51 -5.35 8.84 -20.97
C LYS A 51 -4.58 7.51 -20.88
N GLU A 52 -5.23 6.41 -21.23
CA GLU A 52 -4.59 5.08 -21.24
C GLU A 52 -3.40 5.07 -22.21
N ASP A 53 -3.58 5.60 -23.41
CA ASP A 53 -2.52 5.70 -24.42
C ASP A 53 -1.33 6.52 -23.92
N LEU A 54 -1.60 7.64 -23.24
CA LEU A 54 -0.58 8.47 -22.60
C LEU A 54 0.18 7.71 -21.51
N PHE A 55 -0.48 6.86 -20.72
CA PHE A 55 0.22 6.01 -19.73
C PHE A 55 1.22 5.05 -20.37
N TYR A 56 0.88 4.46 -21.53
CA TYR A 56 1.82 3.59 -22.24
C TYR A 56 3.07 4.37 -22.67
N ILE A 57 2.89 5.58 -23.21
CA ILE A 57 4.01 6.43 -23.63
C ILE A 57 4.85 6.85 -22.42
N ILE A 58 4.22 7.35 -21.35
CA ILE A 58 4.89 7.80 -20.13
C ILE A 58 5.72 6.66 -19.49
N THR A 59 5.16 5.46 -19.48
CA THR A 59 5.80 4.29 -18.85
C THR A 59 6.98 3.78 -19.68
N TRP A 60 6.82 3.66 -21.00
CA TRP A 60 7.73 2.87 -21.84
C TRP A 60 8.58 3.68 -22.83
N VAL A 61 8.26 4.96 -23.07
CA VAL A 61 8.90 5.78 -24.10
C VAL A 61 9.57 6.99 -23.47
N GLU A 62 10.76 6.78 -22.91
CA GLU A 62 11.50 7.81 -22.19
C GLU A 62 11.64 9.16 -22.92
N PRO A 63 12.00 9.21 -24.22
CA PRO A 63 12.14 10.48 -24.93
C PRO A 63 10.85 11.29 -25.07
N LEU A 64 9.68 10.65 -24.98
CA LEU A 64 8.36 11.29 -25.15
C LEU A 64 7.61 11.45 -23.83
N ARG A 65 8.20 10.98 -22.72
CA ARG A 65 7.54 10.92 -21.42
C ARG A 65 6.99 12.27 -20.96
N LYS A 66 7.77 13.33 -21.15
CA LYS A 66 7.38 14.68 -20.72
C LYS A 66 6.21 15.23 -21.54
N GLU A 67 6.27 15.08 -22.86
CA GLU A 67 5.18 15.52 -23.75
C GLU A 67 3.87 14.77 -23.46
N ALA A 68 3.96 13.45 -23.26
CA ALA A 68 2.78 12.65 -22.91
C ALA A 68 2.22 13.01 -21.52
N TRP A 69 3.09 13.38 -20.57
CA TRP A 69 2.67 13.87 -19.27
C TRP A 69 1.95 15.23 -19.36
N GLU A 70 2.48 16.17 -20.13
CA GLU A 70 1.84 17.48 -20.36
C GLU A 70 0.44 17.30 -20.96
N LYS A 71 0.28 16.42 -21.97
CA LYS A 71 -1.03 16.07 -22.53
C LYS A 71 -1.95 15.39 -21.53
N LEU A 72 -1.42 14.56 -20.63
CA LEU A 72 -2.23 13.92 -19.60
C LEU A 72 -2.79 14.97 -18.64
N LEU A 73 -1.97 15.96 -18.25
CA LEU A 73 -2.39 17.10 -17.44
C LEU A 73 -3.49 17.92 -18.10
N GLU A 74 -3.37 18.20 -19.41
CA GLU A 74 -4.41 18.88 -20.20
C GLU A 74 -5.76 18.12 -20.18
N GLN A 75 -5.71 16.78 -20.12
CA GLN A 75 -6.91 15.93 -20.01
C GLN A 75 -7.46 15.79 -18.57
N GLY A 76 -6.81 16.41 -17.58
CA GLY A 76 -7.21 16.39 -16.17
C GLY A 76 -7.13 14.98 -15.55
N PRO A 77 -5.95 14.53 -15.08
CA PRO A 77 -5.79 13.20 -14.50
C PRO A 77 -6.56 13.08 -13.18
N THR A 78 -7.09 11.89 -12.91
CA THR A 78 -7.71 11.53 -11.63
C THR A 78 -6.65 11.31 -10.55
N LYS A 79 -7.07 11.19 -9.29
CA LYS A 79 -6.15 10.82 -8.20
C LYS A 79 -5.54 9.43 -8.40
N GLU A 80 -6.29 8.49 -8.98
CA GLU A 80 -5.79 7.15 -9.31
C GLU A 80 -4.70 7.21 -10.40
N ASP A 81 -4.93 8.02 -11.43
CA ASP A 81 -3.95 8.29 -12.48
C ASP A 81 -2.63 8.79 -11.87
N LEU A 82 -2.72 9.77 -10.96
CA LEU A 82 -1.57 10.33 -10.26
C LEU A 82 -0.88 9.29 -9.37
N ARG A 83 -1.63 8.48 -8.61
CA ARG A 83 -1.07 7.37 -7.79
C ARG A 83 -0.26 6.38 -8.64
N TYR A 84 -0.74 6.06 -9.85
CA TYR A 84 -0.01 5.20 -10.78
C TYR A 84 1.33 5.81 -11.18
N ILE A 85 1.34 7.09 -11.59
CA ILE A 85 2.58 7.81 -11.97
C ILE A 85 3.55 7.88 -10.79
N ILE A 86 3.07 8.25 -9.61
CA ILE A 86 3.87 8.36 -8.39
C ILE A 86 4.56 7.03 -8.07
N LYS A 87 3.84 5.91 -8.18
CA LYS A 87 4.38 4.58 -7.87
C LYS A 87 5.41 4.14 -8.90
N TRP A 88 5.07 4.19 -10.18
CA TRP A 88 5.80 3.48 -11.23
C TRP A 88 6.77 4.33 -12.04
N VAL A 89 6.56 5.66 -12.11
CA VAL A 89 7.30 6.54 -13.02
C VAL A 89 8.20 7.48 -12.21
N LYS A 90 9.36 6.96 -11.77
CA LYS A 90 10.32 7.69 -10.91
C LYS A 90 10.61 9.13 -11.36
N PRO A 91 10.84 9.43 -12.65
CA PRO A 91 11.17 10.79 -13.09
C PRO A 91 10.04 11.81 -12.91
N LEU A 92 8.78 11.37 -12.93
CA LEU A 92 7.60 12.24 -12.79
C LEU A 92 7.00 12.21 -11.38
N ARG A 93 7.56 11.39 -10.49
CA ARG A 93 6.98 11.11 -9.17
C ARG A 93 6.68 12.37 -8.36
N LYS A 94 7.65 13.29 -8.30
CA LYS A 94 7.52 14.50 -7.49
C LYS A 94 6.42 15.41 -8.04
N GLU A 95 6.40 15.63 -9.35
CA GLU A 95 5.41 16.48 -10.01
C GLU A 95 4.01 15.88 -9.90
N ALA A 96 3.86 14.57 -10.09
CA ALA A 96 2.57 13.89 -9.91
C ALA A 96 2.09 13.94 -8.45
N TRP A 97 3.01 13.90 -7.48
CA TRP A 97 2.69 14.08 -6.07
C TRP A 97 2.20 15.50 -5.76
N GLU A 98 2.87 16.52 -6.29
CA GLU A 98 2.42 17.92 -6.17
C GLU A 98 1.02 18.10 -6.76
N LYS A 99 0.75 17.51 -7.94
CA LYS A 99 -0.59 17.52 -8.54
C LYS A 99 -1.63 16.78 -7.71
N LEU A 100 -1.25 15.69 -7.04
CA LEU A 100 -2.17 14.97 -6.15
C LEU A 100 -2.51 15.82 -4.92
N LEU A 101 -1.53 16.54 -4.37
CA LEU A 101 -1.72 17.49 -3.27
C LEU A 101 -2.66 18.63 -3.66
N GLU A 102 -2.49 19.22 -4.85
CA GLU A 102 -3.40 20.25 -5.40
C GLU A 102 -4.86 19.76 -5.48
N GLN A 103 -5.07 18.47 -5.77
CA GLN A 103 -6.41 17.85 -5.83
C GLN A 103 -6.98 17.46 -4.45
N GLY A 104 -6.22 17.63 -3.37
CA GLY A 104 -6.60 17.23 -2.01
C GLY A 104 -6.69 15.70 -1.86
N PRO A 105 -5.59 15.00 -1.51
CA PRO A 105 -5.60 13.54 -1.39
C PRO A 105 -6.54 13.08 -0.29
N THR A 106 -7.24 11.97 -0.53
CA THR A 106 -7.99 11.27 0.51
C THR A 106 -7.03 10.49 1.43
N LYS A 107 -7.53 10.03 2.59
CA LYS A 107 -6.76 9.10 3.44
C LYS A 107 -6.32 7.85 2.68
N GLU A 108 -7.17 7.31 1.81
CA GLU A 108 -6.84 6.14 0.97
C GLU A 108 -5.66 6.43 0.04
N ASP A 109 -5.64 7.62 -0.56
CA ASP A 109 -4.51 8.05 -1.40
C ASP A 109 -3.22 8.11 -0.58
N LEU A 110 -3.27 8.70 0.61
CA LEU A 110 -2.12 8.79 1.51
C LEU A 110 -1.64 7.41 1.97
N PHE A 111 -2.55 6.50 2.33
CA PHE A 111 -2.20 5.12 2.67
C PHE A 111 -1.48 4.40 1.53
N TYR A 112 -1.96 4.60 0.30
CA TYR A 112 -1.32 4.02 -0.87
C TYR A 112 0.12 4.50 -1.02
N ILE A 113 0.36 5.81 -0.87
CA ILE A 113 1.70 6.40 -0.95
C ILE A 113 2.58 5.90 0.20
N ILE A 114 2.09 5.94 1.44
CA ILE A 114 2.82 5.50 2.64
C ILE A 114 3.29 4.04 2.49
N LYS A 115 2.40 3.17 1.99
CA LYS A 115 2.68 1.74 1.84
C LYS A 115 3.67 1.45 0.73
N TRP A 116 3.55 2.09 -0.42
CA TRP A 116 4.23 1.66 -1.64
C TRP A 116 5.36 2.58 -2.12
N VAL A 117 5.46 3.81 -1.62
CA VAL A 117 6.34 4.83 -2.20
C VAL A 117 7.24 5.41 -1.12
N GLU A 118 8.33 4.68 -0.83
CA GLU A 118 9.29 5.02 0.22
C GLU A 118 9.77 6.49 0.22
N PRO A 119 10.17 7.09 -0.93
CA PRO A 119 10.66 8.47 -0.93
C PRO A 119 9.65 9.52 -0.51
N LEU A 120 8.34 9.21 -0.59
CA LEU A 120 7.26 10.13 -0.21
C LEU A 120 6.57 9.71 1.09
N ARG A 121 6.98 8.57 1.68
CA ARG A 121 6.30 7.95 2.82
C ARG A 121 6.14 8.91 4.00
N LYS A 122 7.21 9.63 4.34
CA LYS A 122 7.21 10.55 5.49
C LYS A 122 6.26 11.73 5.26
N GLU A 123 6.32 12.34 4.09
CA GLU A 123 5.46 13.48 3.75
C GLU A 123 3.98 13.07 3.68
N ALA A 124 3.68 11.92 3.07
CA ALA A 124 2.31 11.39 3.05
C ALA A 124 1.79 11.05 4.44
N TRP A 125 2.67 10.58 5.34
CA TRP A 125 2.32 10.35 6.74
C TRP A 125 2.02 11.66 7.49
N GLU A 126 2.83 12.71 7.32
CA GLU A 126 2.56 14.03 7.87
C GLU A 126 1.21 14.58 7.38
N LYS A 127 0.90 14.41 6.08
CA LYS A 127 -0.41 14.77 5.52
C LYS A 127 -1.56 13.95 6.08
N LEU A 128 -1.33 12.67 6.40
CA LEU A 128 -2.36 11.83 7.01
C LEU A 128 -2.65 12.31 8.45
N LEU A 129 -1.62 12.68 9.19
CA LEU A 129 -1.74 13.24 10.54
C LEU A 129 -2.52 14.57 10.54
N GLU A 130 -2.25 15.45 9.57
CA GLU A 130 -3.01 16.70 9.38
C GLU A 130 -4.52 16.43 9.15
N GLN A 131 -4.87 15.30 8.54
CA GLN A 131 -6.26 14.90 8.31
C GLN A 131 -6.93 14.19 9.51
N GLY A 132 -6.20 13.96 10.62
CA GLY A 132 -6.73 13.27 11.79
C GLY A 132 -7.03 11.78 11.53
N PRO A 133 -6.02 10.89 11.57
CA PRO A 133 -6.25 9.45 11.41
C PRO A 133 -7.02 8.90 12.61
N THR A 134 -7.91 7.94 12.35
CA THR A 134 -8.64 7.16 13.36
C THR A 134 -7.74 6.09 13.99
N ASN A 135 -8.21 5.43 15.06
CA ASN A 135 -7.51 4.25 15.59
C ASN A 135 -7.35 3.14 14.54
N GLU A 136 -8.35 2.92 13.68
CA GLU A 136 -8.26 1.93 12.58
C GLU A 136 -7.18 2.30 11.55
N ASP A 137 -7.12 3.58 11.18
CA ASP A 137 -6.08 4.14 10.32
C ASP A 137 -4.68 3.86 10.90
N LEU A 138 -4.51 4.10 12.20
CA LEU A 138 -3.25 3.87 12.91
C LEU A 138 -2.92 2.37 13.02
N ARG A 139 -3.90 1.50 13.32
CA ARG A 139 -3.73 0.04 13.33
C ARG A 139 -3.20 -0.48 12.00
N TYR A 140 -3.70 0.06 10.88
CA TYR A 140 -3.22 -0.29 9.56
C TYR A 140 -1.73 0.04 9.38
N ILE A 141 -1.31 1.26 9.75
CA ILE A 141 0.09 1.68 9.67
C ILE A 141 0.98 0.82 10.56
N ILE A 142 0.56 0.58 11.81
CA ILE A 142 1.32 -0.23 12.78
C ILE A 142 1.57 -1.65 12.24
N LYS A 143 0.54 -2.26 11.63
CA LYS A 143 0.63 -3.61 11.08
C LYS A 143 1.51 -3.68 9.84
N TRP A 144 1.35 -2.77 8.89
CA TRP A 144 1.90 -2.94 7.54
C TRP A 144 3.11 -2.07 7.21
N VAL A 145 3.42 -1.04 8.00
CA VAL A 145 4.43 -0.04 7.65
C VAL A 145 5.46 0.07 8.77
N GLU A 146 6.40 -0.86 8.77
CA GLU A 146 7.44 -0.98 9.79
C GLU A 146 8.17 0.33 10.13
N PRO A 147 8.61 1.15 9.14
CA PRO A 147 9.32 2.40 9.45
C PRO A 147 8.49 3.43 10.24
N LEU A 148 7.17 3.35 10.18
CA LEU A 148 6.25 4.27 10.89
C LEU A 148 5.60 3.61 12.12
N ARG A 149 5.84 2.32 12.35
CA ARG A 149 5.13 1.52 13.36
C ARG A 149 5.18 2.15 14.75
N LYS A 150 6.37 2.58 15.18
CA LYS A 150 6.57 3.17 16.52
C LYS A 150 5.81 4.48 16.69
N GLU A 151 5.87 5.35 15.68
CA GLU A 151 5.20 6.64 15.73
C GLU A 151 3.67 6.50 15.68
N ALA A 152 3.17 5.62 14.80
CA ALA A 152 1.74 5.32 14.72
C ALA A 152 1.22 4.68 16.03
N TRP A 153 2.02 3.83 16.67
CA TRP A 153 1.69 3.27 17.98
C TRP A 153 1.59 4.36 19.06
N GLN A 154 2.54 5.30 19.11
CA GLN A 154 2.48 6.44 20.03
C GLN A 154 1.24 7.29 19.78
N LYS A 155 0.90 7.57 18.52
CA LYS A 155 -0.32 8.31 18.17
C LYS A 155 -1.57 7.56 18.58
N LEU A 156 -1.59 6.23 18.45
CA LEU A 156 -2.73 5.41 18.88
C LEU A 156 -2.91 5.50 20.40
N LEU A 157 -1.81 5.44 21.17
CA LEU A 157 -1.83 5.63 22.62
C LEU A 157 -2.34 7.02 23.02
N GLU A 158 -1.91 8.08 22.34
CA GLU A 158 -2.38 9.45 22.57
C GLU A 158 -3.88 9.61 22.31
N GLN A 159 -4.43 8.86 21.34
CA GLN A 159 -5.87 8.87 21.03
C GLN A 159 -6.72 8.03 22.00
N GLY A 160 -6.11 7.21 22.84
CA GLY A 160 -6.81 6.27 23.72
C GLY A 160 -7.31 5.05 22.96
N PRO A 161 -6.50 3.98 22.84
CA PRO A 161 -6.93 2.76 22.17
C PRO A 161 -8.01 2.05 22.98
N THR A 162 -8.97 1.47 22.28
CA THR A 162 -9.96 0.56 22.87
C THR A 162 -9.35 -0.82 23.13
N ASN A 163 -10.04 -1.65 23.92
CA ASN A 163 -9.65 -3.06 24.09
C ASN A 163 -9.57 -3.80 22.75
N GLU A 164 -10.46 -3.50 21.79
CA GLU A 164 -10.40 -4.07 20.44
C GLU A 164 -9.13 -3.64 19.70
N ASP A 165 -8.73 -2.37 19.83
CA ASP A 165 -7.50 -1.89 19.21
C ASP A 165 -6.27 -2.63 19.76
N LEU A 166 -6.22 -2.80 21.09
CA LEU A 166 -5.14 -3.50 21.77
C LEU A 166 -5.10 -4.98 21.42
N ARG A 167 -6.26 -5.66 21.36
CA ARG A 167 -6.36 -7.06 20.90
C ARG A 167 -5.83 -7.22 19.47
N TYR A 168 -6.18 -6.30 18.57
CA TYR A 168 -5.67 -6.33 17.21
C TYR A 168 -4.14 -6.25 17.17
N ILE A 169 -3.54 -5.36 17.96
CA ILE A 169 -2.07 -5.26 18.06
C ILE A 169 -1.46 -6.53 18.66
N ILE A 170 -2.07 -7.10 19.70
CA ILE A 170 -1.64 -8.37 20.32
C ILE A 170 -1.65 -9.51 19.30
N GLU A 171 -2.67 -9.62 18.47
CA GLU A 171 -2.77 -10.70 17.50
C GLU A 171 -1.73 -10.53 16.37
N TRP A 172 -1.65 -9.33 15.79
CA TRP A 172 -1.00 -9.13 14.49
C TRP A 172 0.40 -8.51 14.54
N VAL A 173 0.85 -7.94 15.66
CA VAL A 173 2.08 -7.13 15.71
C VAL A 173 2.99 -7.57 16.84
N GLU A 174 3.76 -8.64 16.58
CA GLU A 174 4.66 -9.28 17.54
C GLU A 174 5.51 -8.30 18.39
N PRO A 175 6.19 -7.30 17.79
CA PRO A 175 7.04 -6.39 18.55
C PRO A 175 6.30 -5.53 19.60
N LEU A 176 4.98 -5.35 19.44
CA LEU A 176 4.17 -4.51 20.34
C LEU A 176 3.25 -5.32 21.26
N ARG A 177 3.21 -6.65 21.11
CA ARG A 177 2.31 -7.54 21.87
C ARG A 177 2.37 -7.32 23.37
N LYS A 178 3.59 -7.25 23.92
CA LYS A 178 3.79 -7.08 25.36
C LYS A 178 3.24 -5.75 25.85
N GLU A 179 3.52 -4.66 25.15
CA GLU A 179 3.08 -3.33 25.53
C GLU A 179 1.56 -3.19 25.40
N ALA A 180 0.99 -3.67 24.29
CA ALA A 180 -0.46 -3.69 24.09
C ALA A 180 -1.17 -4.57 25.15
N GLY A 181 -0.61 -5.73 25.49
CA GLY A 181 -1.11 -6.59 26.56
C GLY A 181 -1.09 -5.91 27.93
N GLN A 182 -0.02 -5.18 28.26
CA GLN A 182 0.05 -4.41 29.50
C GLN A 182 -1.03 -3.32 29.55
N LYS A 183 -1.19 -2.55 28.46
CA LYS A 183 -2.26 -1.55 28.37
C LYS A 183 -3.65 -2.16 28.49
N LEU A 184 -3.87 -3.34 27.93
CA LEU A 184 -5.16 -4.02 28.00
C LEU A 184 -5.48 -4.47 29.43
N LEU A 185 -4.46 -4.93 30.20
CA LEU A 185 -4.62 -5.27 31.62
C LEU A 185 -4.93 -4.04 32.48
N GLU A 186 -4.35 -2.88 32.16
CA GLU A 186 -4.59 -1.61 32.86
C GLU A 186 -6.01 -1.05 32.62
N GLN A 187 -6.61 -1.33 31.45
CA GLN A 187 -7.93 -0.78 31.04
C GLN A 187 -9.15 -1.53 31.60
N GLY A 188 -8.96 -2.55 32.43
CA GLY A 188 -10.08 -3.39 32.91
C GLY A 188 -10.53 -4.39 31.84
N PRO A 189 -9.75 -5.46 31.61
CA PRO A 189 -9.99 -6.39 30.52
C PRO A 189 -11.24 -7.26 30.76
N THR A 190 -11.94 -7.59 29.69
CA THR A 190 -12.96 -8.65 29.69
C THR A 190 -12.29 -10.04 29.71
N LYS A 191 -13.07 -11.10 29.93
CA LYS A 191 -12.56 -12.49 29.82
C LYS A 191 -11.94 -12.77 28.44
N GLU A 192 -12.56 -12.25 27.39
CA GLU A 192 -12.06 -12.40 26.02
C GLU A 192 -10.70 -11.70 25.84
N ASP A 193 -10.55 -10.48 26.36
CA ASP A 193 -9.27 -9.76 26.36
C ASP A 193 -8.17 -10.55 27.07
N LEU A 194 -8.50 -11.16 28.21
CA LEU A 194 -7.58 -12.02 28.96
C LEU A 194 -7.18 -13.27 28.16
N PHE A 195 -8.10 -13.85 27.38
CA PHE A 195 -7.78 -14.98 26.50
C PHE A 195 -6.73 -14.59 25.45
N TYR A 196 -6.86 -13.41 24.82
CA TYR A 196 -5.87 -12.91 23.87
C TYR A 196 -4.49 -12.75 24.51
N ILE A 197 -4.42 -12.22 25.73
CA ILE A 197 -3.14 -12.05 26.45
C ILE A 197 -2.54 -13.42 26.80
N ILE A 198 -3.35 -14.34 27.33
CA ILE A 198 -2.89 -15.70 27.68
C ILE A 198 -2.38 -16.45 26.44
N GLU A 199 -3.03 -16.27 25.30
CA GLU A 199 -2.65 -16.94 24.06
C GLU A 199 -1.35 -16.36 23.48
N TRP A 200 -1.30 -15.04 23.31
CA TRP A 200 -0.30 -14.39 22.46
C TRP A 200 0.83 -13.67 23.20
N VAL A 201 0.71 -13.46 24.51
CA VAL A 201 1.66 -12.63 25.28
C VAL A 201 2.31 -13.45 26.40
N GLU A 202 3.29 -14.28 26.03
CA GLU A 202 4.06 -15.16 26.92
C GLU A 202 4.42 -14.51 28.29
N PRO A 203 4.97 -13.28 28.35
CA PRO A 203 5.39 -12.68 29.62
C PRO A 203 4.23 -12.28 30.55
N LEU A 204 3.01 -12.14 30.04
CA LEU A 204 1.84 -11.67 30.79
C LEU A 204 0.81 -12.77 31.07
N ARG A 205 1.03 -14.00 30.59
CA ARG A 205 0.07 -15.10 30.71
C ARG A 205 -0.37 -15.36 32.15
N LYS A 206 0.59 -15.33 33.10
CA LYS A 206 0.31 -15.60 34.51
C LYS A 206 -0.62 -14.53 35.10
N GLU A 207 -0.30 -13.26 34.87
CA GLU A 207 -1.10 -12.15 35.37
C GLU A 207 -2.52 -12.15 34.76
N ALA A 208 -2.62 -12.39 33.45
CA ALA A 208 -3.91 -12.50 32.77
C ALA A 208 -4.74 -13.69 33.29
N TRP A 209 -4.08 -14.82 33.60
CA TRP A 209 -4.73 -15.97 34.22
C TRP A 209 -5.27 -15.66 35.61
N GLU A 210 -4.49 -14.98 36.46
CA GLU A 210 -4.92 -14.58 37.80
C GLU A 210 -6.15 -13.66 37.73
N LYS A 211 -6.15 -12.65 36.85
CA LYS A 211 -7.32 -11.79 36.61
C LYS A 211 -8.52 -12.56 36.06
N LEU A 212 -8.31 -13.57 35.23
CA LEU A 212 -9.40 -14.39 34.70
C LEU A 212 -10.09 -15.17 35.83
N LEU A 213 -9.31 -15.73 36.76
CA LEU A 213 -9.83 -16.43 37.94
C LEU A 213 -10.65 -15.49 38.84
N GLU A 214 -10.19 -14.26 39.04
CA GLU A 214 -10.92 -13.22 39.79
C GLU A 214 -12.29 -12.90 39.16
N GLN A 215 -12.42 -13.02 37.82
CA GLN A 215 -13.67 -12.82 37.10
C GLN A 215 -14.60 -14.06 37.10
N GLY A 216 -14.22 -15.15 37.75
CA GLY A 216 -15.01 -16.39 37.83
C GLY A 216 -15.22 -17.05 36.46
N PRO A 217 -14.23 -17.77 35.92
CA PRO A 217 -14.34 -18.40 34.61
C PRO A 217 -15.31 -19.57 34.62
N THR A 218 -16.07 -19.71 33.54
CA THR A 218 -16.98 -20.84 33.31
C THR A 218 -16.21 -22.10 32.91
N LYS A 219 -16.89 -23.25 32.83
CA LYS A 219 -16.28 -24.49 32.32
C LYS A 219 -15.86 -24.32 30.86
N GLU A 220 -16.62 -23.56 30.08
CA GLU A 220 -16.34 -23.22 28.69
C GLU A 220 -15.07 -22.37 28.58
N ASP A 221 -14.92 -21.34 29.43
CA ASP A 221 -13.72 -20.49 29.50
C ASP A 221 -12.46 -21.34 29.78
N LEU A 222 -12.55 -22.24 30.78
CA LEU A 222 -11.45 -23.15 31.12
C LEU A 222 -11.11 -24.13 29.99
N ARG A 223 -12.14 -24.67 29.31
CA ARG A 223 -11.94 -25.55 28.15
C ARG A 223 -11.26 -24.82 27.00
N TYR A 224 -11.63 -23.57 26.74
CA TYR A 224 -10.99 -22.74 25.73
C TYR A 224 -9.49 -22.60 26.01
N ILE A 225 -9.14 -22.19 27.23
CA ILE A 225 -7.73 -22.03 27.63
C ILE A 225 -6.95 -23.34 27.55
N ILE A 226 -7.51 -24.46 28.03
CA ILE A 226 -6.85 -25.77 27.97
C ILE A 226 -6.59 -26.19 26.52
N LYS A 227 -7.56 -25.96 25.62
CA LYS A 227 -7.43 -26.31 24.20
C LYS A 227 -6.27 -25.52 23.57
N TRP A 228 -6.28 -24.20 23.72
CA TRP A 228 -5.36 -23.33 22.98
C TRP A 228 -3.96 -23.24 23.60
N VAL A 229 -3.83 -23.17 24.94
CA VAL A 229 -2.53 -23.08 25.61
C VAL A 229 -1.71 -24.38 25.47
N LYS A 230 -2.35 -25.56 25.40
CA LYS A 230 -1.63 -26.83 25.18
C LYS A 230 -1.10 -26.96 23.76
N THR A 231 -1.89 -26.58 22.75
CA THR A 231 -1.49 -26.71 21.33
C THR A 231 -0.32 -25.83 20.91
N PHE A 232 -0.03 -24.75 21.65
CA PHE A 232 1.10 -23.86 21.32
C PHE A 232 2.42 -24.24 22.01
N LYS A 233 2.40 -25.00 23.12
CA LYS A 233 3.62 -25.56 23.74
C LYS A 233 4.34 -26.58 22.83
N GLU A 234 3.68 -27.10 21.81
CA GLU A 234 4.23 -28.08 20.88
C GLU A 234 4.79 -27.46 19.58
N ARG A 235 4.73 -26.12 19.42
CA ARG A 235 5.18 -25.40 18.21
C ARG A 235 6.36 -24.44 18.44
N GLY A 236 7.05 -24.56 19.57
CA GLY A 236 8.28 -23.82 19.90
C GLY A 236 9.49 -24.74 19.97
#